data_AF-A0A078R4W7-F1
#
_entry.id   AF-A0A078R4W7-F1
#
_cell.length_a   1.000
_cell.length_b   1.000
_cell.length_c   1.000
_cell.angle_alpha   90.00
_cell.angle_beta   90.00
_cell.angle_gamma   90.00
#
_symmetry.space_group_name_H-M   'P 1'
#
loop_
_entity.id
_entity.type
_entity.pdbx_description
1 polymer ?
#
loop_
_entity_poly.entity_id
_entity_poly.type
_entity_poly.pdbx_seq_one_letter_code
_entity_poly.pdbx_strand_id
1 'polypeptide(L)'
;MKKLVLTVMSLCLAVTMWGQTPAGSEWSPQVKQAATMIKENPAKASEAFDELMKGKNKKNTSLLVEIGRAYLDQGKTAEAAEYAQRAKDVNSKCAVAYLLSGDVALKLNDVNKASSDYN
;
A
#
# COMPACT_ATOMS: atom_id res chain seq x y z
N MET A 1 -48.37 29.75 10.59
CA MET A 1 -47.35 29.15 9.70
C MET A 1 -45.99 29.80 9.97
N LYS A 2 -45.09 29.18 10.75
CA LYS A 2 -43.64 29.56 10.85
C LYS A 2 -42.83 28.65 11.80
N LYS A 3 -43.20 27.37 11.93
CA LYS A 3 -42.42 26.37 12.68
C LYS A 3 -42.16 25.14 11.81
N LEU A 4 -41.53 25.35 10.64
CA LEU A 4 -41.24 24.23 9.71
C LEU A 4 -40.01 24.47 8.83
N VAL A 5 -39.03 25.26 9.28
CA VAL A 5 -37.81 25.54 8.49
C VAL A 5 -36.53 25.23 9.26
N LEU A 6 -36.62 24.70 10.49
CA LEU A 6 -35.45 24.46 11.34
C LEU A 6 -34.94 23.01 11.37
N THR A 7 -35.57 22.08 10.65
CA THR A 7 -35.12 20.68 10.58
C THR A 7 -34.43 20.29 9.28
N VAL A 8 -34.38 21.16 8.25
CA VAL A 8 -33.71 20.89 6.96
C VAL A 8 -32.28 21.47 6.93
N MET A 9 -31.80 22.03 8.05
CA MET A 9 -30.40 22.43 8.21
C MET A 9 -29.56 21.45 9.04
N SER A 10 -30.14 20.32 9.45
CA SER A 10 -29.44 19.28 10.20
C SER A 10 -29.06 18.05 9.35
N LEU A 11 -29.35 18.07 8.05
CA LEU A 11 -29.05 16.95 7.13
C LEU A 11 -27.97 17.26 6.08
N CYS A 12 -27.30 18.40 6.18
CA CYS A 12 -26.20 18.78 5.27
C CYS A 12 -24.81 18.80 5.91
N LEU A 13 -24.67 18.45 7.20
CA LEU A 13 -23.37 18.43 7.89
C LEU A 13 -22.78 17.02 8.09
N ALA A 14 -23.48 15.97 7.67
CA ALA A 14 -22.95 14.59 7.71
C ALA A 14 -22.29 14.14 6.39
N VAL A 15 -22.24 15.00 5.36
CA VAL A 15 -21.62 14.68 4.04
C VAL A 15 -20.27 15.38 3.84
N THR A 16 -19.82 16.23 4.76
CA THR A 16 -18.51 16.91 4.65
C THR A 16 -17.37 16.21 5.36
N MET A 17 -17.60 15.03 5.95
CA MET A 17 -16.54 14.18 6.52
C MET A 17 -16.05 13.09 5.55
N TRP A 18 -16.05 13.37 4.25
CA TRP A 18 -15.31 12.60 3.23
C TRP A 18 -14.16 13.43 2.64
N GLY A 19 -13.73 14.49 3.34
CA GLY A 19 -12.71 15.43 2.86
C GLY A 19 -11.34 15.29 3.50
N GLN A 20 -11.18 14.45 4.53
CA GLN A 20 -9.91 14.27 5.24
C GLN A 20 -9.62 12.79 5.52
N THR A 21 -9.75 11.93 4.52
CA THR A 21 -8.71 10.90 4.44
C THR A 21 -7.41 11.67 4.21
N PRO A 22 -6.32 11.41 4.96
CA PRO A 22 -5.01 11.85 4.53
C PRO A 22 -4.84 11.44 3.06
N ALA A 23 -3.91 12.03 2.32
CA ALA A 23 -3.51 11.52 1.02
C ALA A 23 -2.86 10.10 1.08
N GLY A 24 -3.29 9.25 2.03
CA GLY A 24 -3.19 7.81 1.98
C GLY A 24 -4.20 7.28 0.97
N SER A 25 -3.66 6.70 -0.07
CA SER A 25 -4.36 5.97 -1.13
C SER A 25 -5.55 5.13 -0.63
N GLU A 26 -6.61 5.06 -1.44
CA GLU A 26 -7.85 4.31 -1.18
C GLU A 26 -7.64 2.83 -0.81
N TRP A 27 -6.46 2.27 -1.09
CA TRP A 27 -6.09 0.86 -0.85
C TRP A 27 -5.26 0.64 0.43
N SER A 28 -4.78 1.69 1.10
CA SER A 28 -3.87 1.53 2.25
C SER A 28 -4.48 0.75 3.43
N PRO A 29 -5.75 0.98 3.84
CA PRO A 29 -6.39 0.14 4.86
C PRO A 29 -6.48 -1.33 4.47
N GLN A 30 -6.75 -1.62 3.20
CA GLN A 30 -6.91 -2.97 2.66
C GLN A 30 -5.56 -3.70 2.60
N VAL A 31 -4.47 -3.00 2.26
CA VAL A 31 -3.12 -3.55 2.34
C VAL A 31 -2.79 -3.93 3.79
N LYS A 32 -3.08 -3.05 4.75
CA LYS A 32 -2.87 -3.36 6.19
C LYS A 32 -3.69 -4.56 6.65
N GLN A 33 -4.94 -4.66 6.21
CA GLN A 33 -5.79 -5.82 6.52
C GLN A 33 -5.26 -7.11 5.88
N ALA A 34 -4.79 -7.07 4.64
CA ALA A 34 -4.19 -8.22 3.98
C ALA A 34 -2.86 -8.62 4.64
N ALA A 35 -2.08 -7.66 5.13
CA ALA A 35 -0.82 -7.89 5.82
C ALA A 35 -0.96 -8.74 7.10
N THR A 36 -2.06 -8.57 7.85
CA THR A 36 -2.30 -9.38 9.06
C THR A 36 -2.51 -10.85 8.72
N MET A 37 -3.01 -11.16 7.53
CA MET A 37 -3.25 -12.52 7.07
C MET A 37 -1.99 -13.22 6.55
N ILE A 38 -0.90 -12.50 6.25
CA ILE A 38 0.32 -13.08 5.65
C ILE A 38 0.87 -14.26 6.46
N LYS A 39 0.82 -14.18 7.80
CA LYS A 39 1.33 -15.23 8.67
C LYS A 39 0.38 -16.42 8.82
N GLU A 40 -0.92 -16.14 8.96
CA GLU A 40 -1.94 -17.16 9.29
C GLU A 40 -2.51 -17.84 8.04
N ASN A 41 -2.69 -17.09 6.95
CA ASN A 41 -3.21 -17.56 5.68
C ASN A 41 -2.56 -16.82 4.50
N PRO A 42 -1.34 -17.23 4.09
CA PRO A 42 -0.60 -16.57 3.01
C PRO A 42 -1.35 -16.53 1.67
N ALA A 43 -2.12 -17.59 1.36
CA ALA A 43 -2.88 -17.67 0.11
C ALA A 43 -3.97 -16.59 0.07
N LYS A 44 -4.74 -16.44 1.15
CA LYS A 44 -5.77 -15.40 1.25
C LYS A 44 -5.19 -13.98 1.24
N ALA A 45 -4.02 -13.78 1.84
CA ALA A 45 -3.30 -12.50 1.75
C ALA A 45 -2.91 -12.19 0.30
N SER A 46 -2.36 -13.18 -0.43
CA SER A 46 -2.00 -13.04 -1.85
C SER A 46 -3.21 -12.71 -2.72
N GLU A 47 -4.33 -13.43 -2.55
CA GLU A 47 -5.57 -13.16 -3.27
C GLU A 47 -6.07 -11.73 -3.02
N ALA A 48 -6.04 -11.27 -1.77
CA ALA A 48 -6.44 -9.91 -1.41
C ALA A 48 -5.53 -8.86 -2.08
N PHE A 49 -4.22 -9.08 -2.13
CA PHE A 49 -3.30 -8.20 -2.86
C PHE A 49 -3.54 -8.21 -4.37
N ASP A 50 -3.81 -9.37 -4.96
CA ASP A 50 -4.10 -9.50 -6.38
C ASP A 50 -5.38 -8.75 -6.77
N GLU A 51 -6.44 -8.82 -5.95
CA GLU A 51 -7.65 -8.00 -6.14
C GLU A 51 -7.34 -6.50 -6.08
N LEU A 52 -6.53 -6.05 -5.12
CA LEU A 52 -6.15 -4.64 -4.99
C LEU A 52 -5.37 -4.11 -6.19
N MET A 53 -4.60 -4.98 -6.86
CA MET A 53 -3.82 -4.65 -8.06
C MET A 53 -4.61 -4.71 -9.36
N LYS A 54 -5.93 -4.95 -9.35
CA LYS A 54 -6.73 -4.94 -10.59
C LYS A 54 -7.04 -3.53 -11.09
N GLY A 55 -7.46 -3.43 -12.36
CA GLY A 55 -7.93 -2.19 -12.97
C GLY A 55 -6.90 -1.06 -12.93
N LYS A 56 -7.32 0.11 -12.41
CA LYS A 56 -6.48 1.33 -12.31
C LYS A 56 -5.21 1.13 -11.47
N ASN A 57 -5.17 0.12 -10.60
CA ASN A 57 -4.07 -0.12 -9.67
C ASN A 57 -2.98 -1.06 -10.21
N LYS A 58 -3.18 -1.69 -11.37
CA LYS A 58 -2.25 -2.70 -11.94
C LYS A 58 -0.82 -2.21 -12.12
N LYS A 59 -0.66 -0.92 -12.39
CA LYS A 59 0.63 -0.25 -12.56
C LYS A 59 0.86 0.82 -11.50
N ASN A 60 0.20 0.74 -10.35
CA ASN A 60 0.41 1.69 -9.26
C ASN A 60 1.68 1.30 -8.49
N THR A 61 2.78 2.00 -8.75
CA THR A 61 4.07 1.71 -8.11
C THR A 61 4.02 1.86 -6.60
N SER A 62 3.28 2.84 -6.06
CA SER A 62 3.14 3.02 -4.61
C SER A 62 2.41 1.85 -3.96
N LEU A 63 1.38 1.30 -4.62
CA LEU A 63 0.69 0.09 -4.13
C LEU A 63 1.64 -1.11 -4.11
N LEU A 64 2.39 -1.32 -5.19
CA LEU A 64 3.37 -2.41 -5.27
C LEU A 64 4.41 -2.32 -4.14
N VAL A 65 4.90 -1.11 -3.86
CA VAL A 65 5.85 -0.88 -2.77
C VAL A 65 5.21 -1.13 -1.42
N GLU A 66 3.98 -0.68 -1.16
CA GLU A 66 3.33 -0.93 0.13
C GLU A 66 3.06 -2.42 0.37
N ILE A 67 2.63 -3.16 -0.67
CA ILE A 67 2.48 -4.63 -0.57
C ILE A 67 3.83 -5.28 -0.28
N GLY A 68 4.90 -4.86 -0.96
CA GLY A 68 6.24 -5.35 -0.69
C GLY A 68 6.72 -5.07 0.73
N ARG A 69 6.42 -3.88 1.28
CA ARG A 69 6.69 -3.53 2.69
C ARG A 69 5.91 -4.43 3.65
N ALA A 70 4.64 -4.69 3.37
CA ALA A 70 3.82 -5.60 4.18
C ALA A 70 4.41 -7.02 4.25
N TYR A 71 4.94 -7.54 3.13
CA TYR A 71 5.67 -8.80 3.14
C TYR A 71 6.98 -8.72 3.92
N LEU A 72 7.77 -7.66 3.72
CA LEU A 72 9.05 -7.47 4.41
C LEU A 72 8.89 -7.41 5.94
N ASP A 73 7.88 -6.69 6.43
CA ASP A 73 7.56 -6.56 7.86
C ASP A 73 7.22 -7.92 8.49
N GLN A 74 6.67 -8.84 7.70
CA GLN A 74 6.34 -10.21 8.10
C GLN A 74 7.50 -11.19 7.87
N GLY A 75 8.69 -10.70 7.50
CA GLY A 75 9.89 -11.50 7.23
C GLY A 75 9.86 -12.27 5.91
N LYS A 76 8.90 -11.98 5.02
CA LYS A 76 8.74 -12.59 3.70
C LYS A 76 9.61 -11.86 2.66
N THR A 77 10.92 -12.05 2.78
CA THR A 77 11.92 -11.29 2.02
C THR A 77 11.91 -11.60 0.52
N ALA A 78 11.60 -12.83 0.12
CA ALA A 78 11.52 -13.20 -1.29
C ALA A 78 10.35 -12.49 -1.98
N GLU A 79 9.17 -12.55 -1.38
CA GLU A 79 7.97 -11.85 -1.87
C GLU A 79 8.20 -10.33 -1.89
N ALA A 80 8.80 -9.77 -0.83
CA ALA A 80 9.15 -8.35 -0.80
C ALA A 80 10.11 -7.95 -1.95
N ALA A 81 11.10 -8.78 -2.27
CA ALA A 81 12.03 -8.56 -3.37
C ALA A 81 11.31 -8.54 -4.74
N GLU A 82 10.39 -9.48 -4.95
CA GLU A 82 9.58 -9.53 -6.18
C GLU A 82 8.74 -8.27 -6.35
N TYR A 83 8.08 -7.80 -5.29
CA TYR A 83 7.30 -6.56 -5.34
C TYR A 83 8.16 -5.30 -5.56
N ALA A 84 9.36 -5.26 -4.99
CA ALA A 84 10.33 -4.20 -5.28
C ALA A 84 10.74 -4.20 -6.76
N GLN A 85 10.99 -5.38 -7.34
CA GLN A 85 11.33 -5.50 -8.76
C GLN A 85 10.15 -5.11 -9.64
N ARG A 86 8.94 -5.60 -9.37
CA ARG A 86 7.73 -5.22 -10.11
C ARG A 86 7.51 -3.70 -10.09
N ALA A 87 7.76 -3.05 -8.95
CA ALA A 87 7.67 -1.60 -8.83
C ALA A 87 8.70 -0.88 -9.73
N LYS A 88 9.95 -1.38 -9.76
CA LYS A 88 11.02 -0.88 -10.66
C LYS A 88 10.70 -1.13 -12.14
N ASP A 89 10.10 -2.27 -12.48
CA ASP A 89 9.70 -2.60 -13.86
C ASP A 89 8.59 -1.67 -14.37
N VAL A 90 7.67 -1.29 -13.48
CA VAL A 90 6.61 -0.31 -13.80
C VAL A 90 7.16 1.11 -13.91
N ASN A 91 8.05 1.51 -13.00
CA ASN A 91 8.70 2.82 -13.01
C ASN A 91 10.15 2.70 -12.51
N SER A 92 11.09 2.65 -13.47
CA SER A 92 12.51 2.47 -13.21
C SER A 92 13.19 3.65 -12.51
N LYS A 93 12.48 4.77 -12.33
CA LYS A 93 12.93 5.96 -11.60
C LYS A 93 12.21 6.15 -10.26
N CYS A 94 11.42 5.17 -9.82
CA CYS A 94 10.66 5.27 -8.58
C CYS A 94 11.58 5.11 -7.36
N ALA A 95 11.96 6.22 -6.73
CA ALA A 95 12.84 6.21 -5.56
C ALA A 95 12.36 5.25 -4.46
N VAL A 96 11.07 5.23 -4.14
CA VAL A 96 10.53 4.35 -3.08
C VAL A 96 10.61 2.85 -3.41
N ALA A 97 10.69 2.48 -4.69
CA ALA A 97 10.93 1.10 -5.11
C ALA A 97 12.39 0.68 -4.87
N TYR A 98 13.33 1.59 -5.07
CA TYR A 98 14.74 1.38 -4.70
C TYR A 98 14.92 1.33 -3.18
N LEU A 99 14.26 2.21 -2.41
CA LEU A 99 14.26 2.14 -0.95
C LEU A 99 13.79 0.77 -0.44
N LEU A 100 12.66 0.26 -0.95
CA LEU A 100 12.21 -1.10 -0.59
C LEU A 100 13.24 -2.16 -0.99
N SER A 101 13.86 -2.06 -2.16
CA SER A 101 14.89 -3.01 -2.61
C SER A 101 16.13 -2.99 -1.72
N GLY A 102 16.52 -1.81 -1.24
CA GLY A 102 17.59 -1.64 -0.25
C GLY A 102 17.21 -2.23 1.11
N ASP A 103 15.97 -1.99 1.58
CA ASP A 103 15.47 -2.56 2.85
C ASP A 103 15.47 -4.10 2.81
N VAL A 104 15.07 -4.67 1.66
CA VAL A 104 15.15 -6.11 1.40
C VAL A 104 16.61 -6.60 1.41
N ALA A 105 17.51 -5.88 0.74
CA ALA A 105 18.93 -6.23 0.68
C ALA A 105 19.59 -6.20 2.08
N LEU A 106 19.26 -5.19 2.91
CA LEU A 106 19.69 -5.15 4.31
C LEU A 106 19.18 -6.35 5.09
N LYS A 107 17.91 -6.75 4.90
CA LYS A 107 17.35 -7.92 5.59
C LYS A 107 18.04 -9.22 5.19
N LEU A 108 18.58 -9.29 3.98
CA LEU A 108 19.39 -10.40 3.46
C LEU A 108 20.89 -10.27 3.77
N ASN A 109 21.30 -9.22 4.48
CA ASN A 109 22.70 -8.88 4.76
C ASN A 109 23.56 -8.64 3.50
N ASP A 110 22.94 -8.27 2.38
CA ASP A 110 23.61 -7.84 1.16
C ASP A 110 23.86 -6.32 1.21
N VAL A 111 24.88 -5.94 1.98
CA VAL A 111 25.22 -4.54 2.25
C VAL A 111 25.65 -3.78 1.00
N ASN A 112 26.24 -4.48 0.01
CA ASN A 112 26.67 -3.87 -1.25
C ASN A 112 25.46 -3.47 -2.08
N LYS A 113 24.49 -4.38 -2.23
CA LYS A 113 23.25 -4.09 -2.94
C LYS A 113 22.42 -3.05 -2.20
N ALA A 114 22.33 -3.13 -0.87
CA ALA A 114 21.63 -2.13 -0.08
C ALA A 114 22.21 -0.73 -0.30
N SER A 115 23.54 -0.60 -0.23
CA SER A 115 24.21 0.67 -0.51
C SER A 115 23.96 1.16 -1.93
N SER A 116 24.00 0.27 -2.92
CA SER A 116 23.70 0.64 -4.31
C SER A 116 22.25 1.06 -4.52
N ASP A 117 21.28 0.46 -3.84
CA ASP A 117 19.86 0.78 -3.98
C ASP A 117 19.46 2.06 -3.20
N TYR A 118 20.26 2.52 -2.25
CA TYR A 118 19.98 3.76 -1.50
C TYR A 118 20.57 5.04 -2.11
N ASN A 119 21.47 4.92 -3.09
CA ASN A 119 22.12 6.05 -3.77
C ASN A 119 21.43 6.40 -5.10
#